data_AF-A0A1V4ISJ4-F1
#
_entry.id   AF-A0A1V4ISJ4-F1
#
_cell.length_a   1.000
_cell.length_b   1.000
_cell.length_c   1.000
_cell.angle_alpha   90.00
_cell.angle_beta   90.00
_cell.angle_gamma   90.00
#
_symmetry.space_group_name_H-M   'P 1'
#
loop_
_entity.id
_entity.type
_entity.pdbx_description
1 polymer ?
#
loop_
_entity_poly.entity_id
_entity_poly.type
_entity_poly.pdbx_seq_one_letter_code
_entity_poly.pdbx_strand_id
1 'polypeptide(L)'
;MSDNNSKNSIDTLIRSYVNRLKKNVGQDGNYKLLRDKFKNIKAAKNIDEEKNVKYTASKKEQELCRKANENIESIKGSLWERYFWINFECEVNDKMVIGLGEPSVHEANITLHNIYGIPFIPAQAIKGTFRNYLEQEIGSLDNDKVKRIFGDETNQGKVIFLDAFPEQKYAIQDDIIAKHHADYYSDKCKFPLDTDKVDLVKFPVVKEAKFKITIGIERNIDIMKRECSYEFAYFLVKNLSDALELQGLGAKTSVGYGYFNVGRVELENTLRKDIEMLAKLEEKKKIDKLMKGMTELEKDIYYIEKINGKLEKNQAIMELFNQNIDILGDEERKKLAKYLMKYLKDNNKWKCGKKVNKDYKRIEKVCNVLEIDLPTEK
;
A
#
# COMPACT_ATOMS: atom_id res chain seq x y z
N MET A 1 -39.94 -46.87 19.48
CA MET A 1 -38.84 -46.94 20.48
C MET A 1 -37.45 -46.73 19.87
N SER A 2 -37.29 -46.68 18.55
CA SER A 2 -36.00 -46.47 17.84
C SER A 2 -35.52 -45.02 17.77
N ASP A 3 -36.40 -44.02 17.86
CA ASP A 3 -36.03 -42.60 17.63
C ASP A 3 -35.46 -41.88 18.86
N ASN A 4 -35.68 -42.38 20.07
CA ASN A 4 -35.15 -41.77 21.29
C ASN A 4 -33.68 -42.15 21.55
N ASN A 5 -33.23 -43.31 21.07
CA ASN A 5 -31.84 -43.73 21.22
C ASN A 5 -30.89 -43.05 20.21
N SER A 6 -31.35 -42.74 19.00
CA SER A 6 -30.56 -42.01 18.00
C SER A 6 -30.40 -40.52 18.37
N LYS A 7 -31.46 -39.87 18.88
CA LYS A 7 -31.40 -38.51 19.43
C LYS A 7 -30.44 -38.41 20.61
N ASN A 8 -30.48 -39.36 21.54
CA ASN A 8 -29.53 -39.40 22.67
C ASN A 8 -28.08 -39.62 22.23
N SER A 9 -27.85 -40.42 21.19
CA SER A 9 -26.50 -40.66 20.64
C SER A 9 -25.92 -39.41 19.96
N ILE A 10 -26.71 -38.74 19.11
CA ILE A 10 -26.31 -37.48 18.46
C ILE A 10 -26.08 -36.39 19.50
N ASP A 11 -26.97 -36.25 20.48
CA ASP A 11 -26.85 -35.24 21.52
C ASP A 11 -25.64 -35.50 22.43
N THR A 12 -25.29 -36.77 22.67
CA THR A 12 -24.05 -37.17 23.36
C THR A 12 -22.81 -36.86 22.51
N LEU A 13 -22.86 -37.07 21.20
CA LEU A 13 -21.77 -36.77 20.29
C LEU A 13 -21.52 -35.26 20.19
N ILE A 14 -22.59 -34.49 20.06
CA ILE A 14 -22.60 -33.02 20.09
C ILE A 14 -22.05 -32.55 21.43
N ARG A 15 -22.52 -33.08 22.56
CA ARG A 15 -21.98 -32.74 23.90
C ARG A 15 -20.50 -33.10 24.04
N SER A 16 -20.03 -34.23 23.49
CA SER A 16 -18.61 -34.61 23.50
C SER A 16 -17.75 -33.67 22.64
N TYR A 17 -18.28 -33.25 21.49
CA TYR A 17 -17.61 -32.34 20.57
C TYR A 17 -17.57 -30.92 21.16
N VAL A 18 -18.70 -30.47 21.71
CA VAL A 18 -18.84 -29.23 22.49
C VAL A 18 -17.90 -29.23 23.71
N ASN A 19 -17.76 -30.34 24.43
CA ASN A 19 -16.85 -30.44 25.58
C ASN A 19 -15.37 -30.48 25.15
N ARG A 20 -15.04 -31.07 24.00
CA ARG A 20 -13.71 -30.96 23.37
C ARG A 20 -13.41 -29.53 22.95
N LEU A 21 -14.37 -28.85 22.32
CA LEU A 21 -14.26 -27.43 22.00
C LEU A 21 -14.05 -26.62 23.29
N LYS A 22 -14.86 -26.82 24.34
CA LYS A 22 -14.76 -26.17 25.67
C LYS A 22 -13.41 -26.33 26.36
N LYS A 23 -12.77 -27.51 26.28
CA LYS A 23 -11.40 -27.75 26.78
C LYS A 23 -10.35 -27.02 25.94
N ASN A 24 -10.63 -26.79 24.66
CA ASN A 24 -9.72 -26.17 23.69
C ASN A 24 -10.11 -24.72 23.32
N VAL A 25 -11.02 -24.06 24.06
CA VAL A 25 -11.55 -22.71 23.77
C VAL A 25 -10.46 -21.61 23.75
N GLY A 26 -9.20 -21.92 24.07
CA GLY A 26 -8.07 -21.00 23.86
C GLY A 26 -6.99 -21.49 22.89
N GLN A 27 -7.12 -22.66 22.27
CA GLN A 27 -6.00 -23.30 21.55
C GLN A 27 -6.28 -23.67 20.08
N ASP A 28 -7.52 -23.97 19.64
CA ASP A 28 -7.67 -24.58 18.30
C ASP A 28 -8.90 -24.26 17.43
N GLY A 29 -9.88 -23.47 17.89
CA GLY A 29 -11.11 -23.19 17.13
C GLY A 29 -11.16 -21.82 16.46
N ASN A 30 -11.83 -21.70 15.30
CA ASN A 30 -12.16 -20.40 14.69
C ASN A 30 -13.14 -19.63 15.60
N TYR A 31 -12.70 -18.48 16.11
CA TYR A 31 -13.44 -17.69 17.10
C TYR A 31 -14.83 -17.25 16.59
N LYS A 32 -14.94 -16.87 15.31
CA LYS A 32 -16.23 -16.55 14.68
C LYS A 32 -17.20 -17.72 14.70
N LEU A 33 -16.74 -18.92 14.33
CA LEU A 33 -17.58 -20.12 14.36
C LEU A 33 -18.05 -20.47 15.78
N LEU A 34 -17.15 -20.35 16.76
CA LEU A 34 -17.49 -20.55 18.18
C LEU A 34 -18.55 -19.54 18.65
N ARG A 35 -18.35 -18.27 18.31
CA ARG A 35 -19.24 -17.17 18.67
C ARG A 35 -20.62 -17.31 18.02
N ASP A 36 -20.68 -17.52 16.72
CA ASP A 36 -21.92 -17.42 15.95
C ASP A 36 -22.77 -18.70 16.01
N LYS A 37 -22.14 -19.89 16.09
CA LYS A 37 -22.86 -21.18 16.08
C LYS A 37 -23.09 -21.79 17.45
N PHE A 38 -22.30 -21.42 18.47
CA PHE A 38 -22.33 -22.11 19.77
C PHE A 38 -22.70 -21.20 20.95
N LYS A 39 -23.76 -20.40 20.77
CA LYS A 39 -24.30 -19.44 21.75
C LYS A 39 -24.52 -20.05 23.16
N ASN A 40 -24.97 -21.30 23.23
CA ASN A 40 -25.31 -21.99 24.49
C ASN A 40 -24.11 -22.61 25.22
N ILE A 41 -22.89 -22.58 24.65
CA ILE A 41 -21.69 -23.10 25.32
C ILE A 41 -21.25 -22.20 26.47
N LYS A 42 -21.52 -20.88 26.38
CA LYS A 42 -21.21 -19.92 27.44
C LYS A 42 -22.05 -20.12 28.70
N ALA A 43 -23.27 -20.66 28.59
CA ALA A 43 -24.14 -20.97 29.72
C ALA A 43 -23.72 -22.21 30.55
N ALA A 44 -22.67 -22.92 30.14
CA ALA A 44 -22.23 -24.18 30.76
C ALA A 44 -20.85 -24.09 31.43
N LYS A 45 -20.38 -22.88 31.70
CA LYS A 45 -19.37 -22.64 32.74
C LYS A 45 -20.02 -21.67 33.72
N ASN A 46 -19.76 -21.85 35.01
CA ASN A 46 -19.79 -20.78 35.99
C ASN A 46 -18.75 -19.71 35.58
N ILE A 47 -18.98 -19.04 34.45
CA ILE A 47 -18.37 -17.76 34.10
C ILE A 47 -19.38 -16.79 34.67
N ASP A 48 -19.08 -16.22 35.84
CA ASP A 48 -19.86 -15.14 36.42
C ASP A 48 -20.25 -14.15 35.31
N GLU A 49 -21.56 -13.93 35.14
CA GLU A 49 -22.10 -12.92 34.22
C GLU A 49 -21.59 -11.50 34.55
N GLU A 50 -20.95 -11.34 35.72
CA GLU A 50 -20.35 -10.13 36.27
C GLU A 50 -18.92 -9.82 35.80
N LYS A 51 -18.16 -10.78 35.24
CA LYS A 51 -16.77 -10.48 34.84
C LYS A 51 -16.69 -10.12 33.37
N ASN A 52 -16.22 -8.90 33.12
CA ASN A 52 -15.95 -8.37 31.79
C ASN A 52 -14.76 -9.13 31.14
N VAL A 53 -15.02 -10.32 30.58
CA VAL A 53 -13.97 -11.25 30.12
C VAL A 53 -13.31 -10.72 28.85
N LYS A 54 -12.06 -10.29 28.99
CA LYS A 54 -11.18 -9.93 27.87
C LYS A 54 -10.67 -11.19 27.16
N TYR A 55 -11.04 -11.37 25.90
CA TYR A 55 -10.46 -12.37 24.99
C TYR A 55 -9.17 -11.82 24.38
N THR A 56 -8.12 -12.63 24.30
CA THR A 56 -6.85 -12.25 23.65
C THR A 56 -6.47 -13.28 22.60
N ALA A 57 -5.84 -12.82 21.52
CA ALA A 57 -5.45 -13.69 20.41
C ALA A 57 -4.54 -14.84 20.89
N SER A 58 -4.95 -16.08 20.61
CA SER A 58 -4.14 -17.29 20.83
C SER A 58 -2.91 -17.30 19.92
N LYS A 59 -1.92 -18.14 20.23
CA LYS A 59 -0.72 -18.31 19.36
C LYS A 59 -1.08 -18.68 17.92
N LYS A 60 -2.16 -19.46 17.72
CA LYS A 60 -2.64 -19.87 16.40
C LYS A 60 -3.29 -18.70 15.65
N GLU A 61 -4.07 -17.87 16.32
CA GLU A 61 -4.65 -16.67 15.70
C GLU A 61 -3.58 -15.63 15.38
N GLN A 62 -2.57 -15.46 16.25
CA GLN A 62 -1.40 -14.63 15.96
C GLN A 62 -0.67 -15.11 14.69
N GLU A 63 -0.55 -16.43 14.51
CA GLU A 63 0.01 -17.01 13.28
C GLU A 63 -0.90 -16.80 12.06
N LEU A 64 -2.23 -16.85 12.22
CA LEU A 64 -3.17 -16.53 11.15
C LEU A 64 -3.10 -15.05 10.74
N CYS A 65 -2.98 -14.13 11.70
CA CYS A 65 -2.69 -12.72 11.47
C CYS A 65 -1.41 -12.56 10.65
N ARG A 66 -0.32 -13.23 11.06
CA ARG A 66 0.95 -13.22 10.32
C ARG A 66 0.77 -13.68 8.87
N LYS A 67 0.14 -14.84 8.66
CA LYS A 67 -0.13 -15.39 7.31
C LYS A 67 -1.04 -14.50 6.47
N ALA A 68 -2.05 -13.87 7.07
CA ALA A 68 -2.92 -12.94 6.36
C ALA A 68 -2.12 -11.73 5.84
N ASN A 69 -1.22 -11.19 6.66
CA ASN A 69 -0.31 -10.12 6.23
C ASN A 69 0.71 -10.60 5.19
N GLU A 70 1.23 -11.83 5.26
CA GLU A 70 2.08 -12.41 4.21
C GLU A 70 1.35 -12.54 2.86
N ASN A 71 0.05 -12.85 2.89
CA ASN A 71 -0.77 -12.86 1.68
C ASN A 71 -0.91 -11.46 1.08
N ILE A 72 -1.07 -10.43 1.91
CA ILE A 72 -1.06 -9.03 1.45
C ILE A 72 0.29 -8.69 0.81
N GLU A 73 1.41 -9.06 1.41
CA GLU A 73 2.74 -8.88 0.80
C GLU A 73 2.89 -9.63 -0.53
N SER A 74 2.32 -10.83 -0.64
CA SER A 74 2.30 -11.60 -1.89
C SER A 74 1.46 -10.93 -2.98
N ILE A 75 0.32 -10.34 -2.61
CA ILE A 75 -0.51 -9.52 -3.53
C ILE A 75 0.27 -8.29 -3.99
N LYS A 76 0.91 -7.57 -3.06
CA LYS A 76 1.74 -6.40 -3.38
C LYS A 76 2.86 -6.77 -4.35
N GLY A 77 3.56 -7.87 -4.06
CA GLY A 77 4.64 -8.42 -4.89
C GLY A 77 4.16 -8.93 -6.25
N SER A 78 2.93 -9.41 -6.38
CA SER A 78 2.37 -9.85 -7.68
C SER A 78 1.93 -8.67 -8.54
N LEU A 79 1.55 -7.55 -7.91
CA LEU A 79 1.00 -6.37 -8.57
C LEU A 79 1.94 -5.15 -8.57
N TRP A 80 3.22 -5.37 -8.26
CA TRP A 80 4.23 -4.32 -8.08
C TRP A 80 4.47 -3.47 -9.34
N GLU A 81 4.29 -4.06 -10.53
CA GLU A 81 4.42 -3.35 -11.81
C GLU A 81 3.25 -2.42 -12.11
N ARG A 82 2.09 -2.68 -11.48
CA ARG A 82 0.86 -1.91 -11.71
C ARG A 82 0.62 -0.88 -10.63
N TYR A 83 0.96 -1.18 -9.38
CA TYR A 83 0.69 -0.31 -8.24
C TYR A 83 1.96 0.09 -7.50
N PHE A 84 1.96 1.33 -7.02
CA PHE A 84 2.84 1.81 -5.97
C PHE A 84 2.14 1.66 -4.63
N TRP A 85 2.76 0.94 -3.70
CA TRP A 85 2.12 0.54 -2.44
C TRP A 85 2.58 1.42 -1.28
N ILE A 86 1.64 1.87 -0.47
CA ILE A 86 1.89 2.63 0.76
C ILE A 86 1.25 1.87 1.92
N ASN A 87 1.98 1.72 3.02
CA ASN A 87 1.52 1.02 4.22
C ASN A 87 1.44 2.00 5.39
N PHE A 88 0.31 2.01 6.08
CA PHE A 88 0.05 2.79 7.27
C PHE A 88 0.04 1.82 8.44
N GLU A 89 1.04 1.92 9.30
CA GLU A 89 1.05 1.21 10.57
C GLU A 89 0.26 2.04 11.57
N CYS A 90 -0.88 1.50 12.00
CA CYS A 90 -1.82 2.21 12.84
C CYS A 90 -2.24 1.37 14.05
N GLU A 91 -2.08 1.94 15.24
CA GLU A 91 -2.48 1.32 16.50
C GLU A 91 -3.84 1.88 16.96
N VAL A 92 -4.76 1.00 17.36
CA VAL A 92 -6.04 1.43 17.94
C VAL A 92 -5.79 2.13 19.27
N ASN A 93 -6.30 3.36 19.44
CA ASN A 93 -6.02 4.20 20.62
C ASN A 93 -6.60 3.63 21.94
N ASP A 94 -7.86 3.19 21.94
CA ASP A 94 -8.48 2.50 23.08
C ASP A 94 -9.30 1.31 22.59
N LYS A 95 -10.40 1.60 21.90
CA LYS A 95 -11.37 0.60 21.44
C LYS A 95 -11.92 0.95 20.07
N MET A 96 -12.14 -0.08 19.28
CA MET A 96 -12.71 0.02 17.95
C MET A 96 -13.89 -0.93 17.82
N VAL A 97 -14.91 -0.49 17.09
CA VAL A 97 -16.07 -1.30 16.77
C VAL A 97 -16.22 -1.34 15.26
N ILE A 98 -16.23 -2.53 14.67
CA ILE A 98 -16.47 -2.71 13.23
C ILE A 98 -17.62 -3.71 13.08
N GLY A 99 -18.57 -3.39 12.21
CA GLY A 99 -19.71 -4.27 11.90
C GLY A 99 -20.91 -4.12 12.83
N LEU A 100 -20.96 -3.08 13.67
CA LEU A 100 -22.12 -2.85 14.54
C LEU A 100 -23.36 -2.55 13.68
N GLY A 101 -24.41 -3.37 13.82
CA GLY A 101 -25.64 -3.27 13.04
C GLY A 101 -25.74 -4.25 11.87
N GLU A 102 -24.68 -5.00 11.54
CA GLU A 102 -24.80 -6.13 10.61
C GLU A 102 -25.68 -7.24 11.21
N PRO A 103 -26.55 -7.89 10.40
CA PRO A 103 -27.38 -9.00 10.87
C PRO A 103 -26.51 -10.10 11.46
N SER A 104 -26.76 -10.47 12.71
CA SER A 104 -26.03 -11.54 13.38
C SER A 104 -26.90 -12.26 14.40
N VAL A 105 -26.46 -13.44 14.84
CA VAL A 105 -27.12 -14.22 15.90
C VAL A 105 -27.03 -13.51 17.27
N HIS A 106 -26.15 -12.52 17.38
CA HIS A 106 -25.99 -11.63 18.52
C HIS A 106 -26.64 -10.27 18.25
N GLU A 107 -27.15 -9.61 19.29
CA GLU A 107 -27.73 -8.26 19.18
C GLU A 107 -26.73 -7.22 18.69
N ALA A 108 -25.43 -7.44 18.94
CA ALA A 108 -24.35 -6.61 18.44
C ALA A 108 -23.28 -7.45 17.74
N ASN A 109 -23.06 -7.18 16.45
CA ASN A 109 -22.08 -7.90 15.64
C ASN A 109 -20.66 -7.33 15.80
N ILE A 110 -19.65 -8.16 15.51
CA ILE A 110 -18.28 -7.70 15.25
C ILE A 110 -17.82 -8.30 13.92
N THR A 111 -17.13 -7.50 13.11
CA THR A 111 -16.58 -7.98 11.84
C THR A 111 -15.39 -8.89 12.08
N LEU A 112 -15.61 -10.19 11.89
CA LEU A 112 -14.59 -11.23 11.91
C LEU A 112 -14.48 -11.87 10.53
N HIS A 113 -13.24 -12.15 10.10
CA HIS A 113 -12.99 -12.82 8.84
C HIS A 113 -13.61 -14.22 8.86
N ASN A 114 -14.40 -14.57 7.84
CA ASN A 114 -15.20 -15.80 7.82
C ASN A 114 -14.35 -17.06 8.00
N ILE A 115 -13.20 -17.10 7.33
CA ILE A 115 -12.31 -18.28 7.31
C ILE A 115 -11.37 -18.28 8.53
N TYR A 116 -10.85 -17.11 8.91
CA TYR A 116 -9.78 -17.01 9.90
C TYR A 116 -10.30 -16.83 11.32
N GLY A 117 -11.50 -16.27 11.48
CA GLY A 117 -12.09 -15.96 12.78
C GLY A 117 -11.45 -14.76 13.50
N ILE A 118 -10.46 -14.11 12.89
CA ILE A 118 -9.77 -12.93 13.42
C ILE A 118 -10.52 -11.64 13.05
N PRO A 119 -10.47 -10.58 13.87
CA PRO A 119 -10.98 -9.27 13.48
C PRO A 119 -10.19 -8.71 12.31
N PHE A 120 -10.85 -7.96 11.43
CA PHE A 120 -10.20 -7.27 10.32
C PHE A 120 -10.97 -6.00 9.98
N ILE A 121 -10.30 -5.08 9.30
CA ILE A 121 -10.89 -3.86 8.76
C ILE A 121 -11.15 -4.10 7.28
N PRO A 122 -12.42 -4.14 6.83
CA PRO A 122 -12.71 -4.25 5.41
C PRO A 122 -12.18 -3.06 4.61
N ALA A 123 -11.62 -3.32 3.43
CA ALA A 123 -11.15 -2.30 2.49
C ALA A 123 -12.23 -1.24 2.19
N GLN A 124 -13.49 -1.69 2.09
CA GLN A 124 -14.63 -0.81 1.87
C GLN A 124 -14.86 0.17 3.03
N ALA A 125 -14.58 -0.23 4.27
CA ALA A 125 -14.72 0.63 5.44
C ALA A 125 -13.64 1.72 5.41
N ILE A 126 -12.40 1.35 5.08
CA ILE A 126 -11.29 2.30 4.91
C ILE A 126 -11.61 3.29 3.79
N LYS A 127 -12.02 2.79 2.61
CA LYS A 127 -12.38 3.60 1.45
C LYS A 127 -13.54 4.56 1.79
N GLY A 128 -14.58 4.06 2.46
CA GLY A 128 -15.77 4.82 2.83
C GLY A 128 -15.49 5.92 3.83
N THR A 129 -14.76 5.61 4.92
CA THR A 129 -14.32 6.60 5.90
C THR A 129 -13.48 7.68 5.24
N PHE A 130 -12.50 7.29 4.41
CA PHE A 130 -11.64 8.25 3.75
C PHE A 130 -12.40 9.14 2.75
N ARG A 131 -13.37 8.59 2.02
CA ARG A 131 -14.22 9.37 1.12
C ARG A 131 -15.03 10.40 1.89
N ASN A 132 -15.65 10.00 3.00
CA ASN A 132 -16.42 10.90 3.86
C ASN A 132 -15.55 12.01 4.46
N TYR A 133 -14.34 11.67 4.92
CA TYR A 133 -13.36 12.65 5.39
C TYR A 133 -13.07 13.72 4.33
N LEU A 134 -12.70 13.27 3.12
CA LEU A 134 -12.38 14.18 2.02
C LEU A 134 -13.58 15.03 1.60
N GLU A 135 -14.79 14.48 1.65
CA GLU A 135 -16.03 15.22 1.38
C GLU A 135 -16.24 16.36 2.39
N GLN A 136 -15.94 16.12 3.67
CA GLN A 136 -16.05 17.12 4.74
C GLN A 136 -14.96 18.18 4.64
N GLU A 137 -13.70 17.78 4.43
CA GLU A 137 -12.56 18.70 4.41
C GLU A 137 -12.47 19.54 3.14
N ILE A 138 -12.79 18.95 1.98
CA ILE A 138 -12.65 19.61 0.67
C ILE A 138 -13.98 20.25 0.24
N GLY A 139 -15.10 19.79 0.80
CA GLY A 139 -16.44 20.30 0.50
C GLY A 139 -16.97 19.91 -0.88
N SER A 140 -16.23 19.12 -1.67
CA SER A 140 -16.68 18.65 -2.97
C SER A 140 -16.02 17.34 -3.39
N LEU A 141 -16.85 16.35 -3.67
CA LEU A 141 -16.46 15.09 -4.31
C LEU A 141 -16.13 15.23 -5.79
N ASP A 142 -16.48 16.38 -6.39
CA ASP A 142 -16.22 16.66 -7.81
C ASP A 142 -14.75 17.04 -8.07
N ASN A 143 -13.97 17.24 -7.00
CA ASN A 143 -12.55 17.54 -7.05
C ASN A 143 -11.77 16.45 -7.81
N ASP A 144 -10.90 16.86 -8.74
CA ASP A 144 -10.09 15.96 -9.58
C ASP A 144 -9.26 14.96 -8.75
N LYS A 145 -8.69 15.39 -7.61
CA LYS A 145 -7.93 14.48 -6.72
C LYS A 145 -8.85 13.42 -6.12
N VAL A 146 -10.06 13.80 -5.69
CA VAL A 146 -11.04 12.88 -5.08
C VAL A 146 -11.54 11.87 -6.11
N LYS A 147 -11.90 12.32 -7.31
CA LYS A 147 -12.28 11.45 -8.44
C LYS A 147 -11.17 10.47 -8.83
N ARG A 148 -9.92 10.92 -8.86
CA ARG A 148 -8.77 10.03 -9.11
C ARG A 148 -8.65 8.94 -8.05
N ILE A 149 -8.95 9.23 -6.79
CA ILE A 149 -8.87 8.24 -5.71
C ILE A 149 -9.99 7.20 -5.85
N PHE A 150 -11.24 7.66 -5.86
CA PHE A 150 -12.40 6.76 -5.70
C PHE A 150 -13.06 6.32 -7.00
N GLY A 151 -12.89 7.10 -8.07
CA GLY A 151 -13.65 7.01 -9.31
C GLY A 151 -14.95 7.80 -9.24
N ASP A 152 -15.70 7.74 -10.33
CA ASP A 152 -17.08 8.20 -10.46
C ASP A 152 -17.92 7.13 -11.19
N GLU A 153 -19.14 7.45 -11.60
CA GLU A 153 -20.02 6.50 -12.31
C GLU A 153 -19.47 6.09 -13.69
N THR A 154 -18.56 6.88 -14.27
CA THR A 154 -18.00 6.70 -15.61
C THR A 154 -16.55 6.23 -15.60
N ASN A 155 -15.79 6.54 -14.55
CA ASN A 155 -14.35 6.35 -14.47
C ASN A 155 -13.98 5.51 -13.25
N GLN A 156 -13.15 4.48 -13.48
CA GLN A 156 -12.60 3.68 -12.39
C GLN A 156 -11.58 4.49 -11.56
N GLY A 157 -11.71 4.43 -10.23
CA GLY A 157 -10.73 4.99 -9.31
C GLY A 157 -9.34 4.37 -9.48
N LYS A 158 -8.32 5.17 -9.21
CA LYS A 158 -6.91 4.82 -9.43
C LYS A 158 -6.19 4.39 -8.16
N VAL A 159 -6.88 4.38 -7.03
CA VAL A 159 -6.37 3.89 -5.75
C VAL A 159 -7.14 2.65 -5.33
N ILE A 160 -6.43 1.58 -5.02
CA ILE A 160 -6.98 0.36 -4.45
C ILE A 160 -6.71 0.32 -2.95
N PHE A 161 -7.71 -0.14 -2.19
CA PHE A 161 -7.64 -0.31 -0.75
C PHE A 161 -7.68 -1.82 -0.48
N LEU A 162 -6.78 -2.31 0.38
CA LEU A 162 -6.80 -3.70 0.81
C LEU A 162 -7.44 -3.85 2.19
N ASP A 163 -7.92 -5.05 2.48
CA ASP A 163 -8.36 -5.39 3.82
C ASP A 163 -7.17 -5.32 4.78
N ALA A 164 -7.38 -4.76 5.97
CA ALA A 164 -6.34 -4.65 6.99
C ALA A 164 -6.56 -5.69 8.09
N PHE A 165 -5.53 -6.48 8.36
CA PHE A 165 -5.52 -7.46 9.43
C PHE A 165 -4.65 -6.96 10.60
N PRO A 166 -4.92 -7.42 11.83
CA PRO A 166 -4.00 -7.17 12.93
C PRO A 166 -2.64 -7.77 12.60
N GLU A 167 -1.54 -7.10 12.96
CA GLU A 167 -0.19 -7.60 12.69
C GLU A 167 0.09 -8.92 13.41
N GLN A 168 -0.27 -8.97 14.70
CA GLN A 168 -0.08 -10.18 15.50
C GLN A 168 -1.10 -10.26 16.63
N LYS A 169 -1.15 -9.24 17.50
CA LYS A 169 -1.97 -9.25 18.71
C LYS A 169 -3.25 -8.45 18.52
N TYR A 170 -4.30 -8.91 19.20
CA TYR A 170 -5.54 -8.18 19.41
C TYR A 170 -6.24 -8.72 20.67
N ALA A 171 -7.13 -7.91 21.22
CA ALA A 171 -8.07 -8.31 22.26
C ALA A 171 -9.51 -7.99 21.83
N ILE A 172 -10.46 -8.81 22.27
CA ILE A 172 -11.89 -8.57 22.12
C ILE A 172 -12.50 -8.55 23.51
N GLN A 173 -13.26 -7.51 23.83
CA GLN A 173 -13.93 -7.34 25.12
C GLN A 173 -15.36 -6.86 24.90
N ASP A 174 -16.28 -7.18 25.80
CA ASP A 174 -17.61 -6.57 25.77
C ASP A 174 -17.54 -5.17 26.42
N ASP A 175 -18.18 -4.21 25.78
CA ASP A 175 -18.45 -2.89 26.32
C ASP A 175 -19.95 -2.69 26.47
N ILE A 176 -20.37 -1.72 27.27
CA ILE A 176 -21.76 -1.54 27.66
C ILE A 176 -22.26 -0.17 27.21
N ILE A 177 -23.44 -0.15 26.58
CA ILE A 177 -24.21 1.08 26.37
C ILE A 177 -25.48 1.01 27.21
N ALA A 178 -25.68 2.06 27.99
CA ALA A 178 -26.95 2.32 28.67
C ALA A 178 -27.88 3.12 27.75
N LYS A 179 -29.03 2.54 27.39
CA LYS A 179 -30.11 3.25 26.69
C LYS A 179 -31.18 3.65 27.71
N HIS A 180 -31.23 4.93 28.05
CA HIS A 180 -32.17 5.43 29.05
C HIS A 180 -33.61 5.60 28.51
N HIS A 181 -33.78 6.01 27.25
CA HIS A 181 -35.10 6.29 26.66
C HIS A 181 -35.36 5.44 25.41
N ALA A 182 -35.21 4.11 25.50
CA ALA A 182 -35.35 3.21 24.36
C ALA A 182 -36.73 3.35 23.67
N ASP A 183 -37.80 3.53 24.45
CA ASP A 183 -39.16 3.70 23.96
C ASP A 183 -39.35 5.00 23.17
N TYR A 184 -38.74 6.11 23.60
CA TYR A 184 -38.77 7.41 22.89
C TYR A 184 -38.14 7.32 21.49
N TYR A 185 -36.97 6.70 21.39
CA TYR A 185 -36.24 6.55 20.12
C TYR A 185 -36.81 5.46 19.19
N SER A 186 -37.81 4.68 19.62
CA SER A 186 -38.40 3.57 18.86
C SER A 186 -39.73 3.91 18.19
N ASP A 187 -40.04 5.20 18.00
CA ASP A 187 -41.27 5.72 17.37
C ASP A 187 -42.58 5.27 18.04
N LYS A 188 -42.55 4.97 19.34
CA LYS A 188 -43.75 4.60 20.11
C LYS A 188 -44.57 5.79 20.65
N CYS A 189 -44.32 7.02 20.18
CA CYS A 189 -45.02 8.24 20.64
C CYS A 189 -45.08 8.38 22.18
N LYS A 190 -44.01 7.98 22.89
CA LYS A 190 -43.90 8.19 24.34
C LYS A 190 -42.87 9.26 24.62
N PHE A 191 -43.22 10.27 25.41
CA PHE A 191 -42.27 11.26 25.90
C PHE A 191 -41.22 10.58 26.79
N PRO A 192 -39.96 11.05 26.77
CA PRO A 192 -38.93 10.51 27.65
C PRO A 192 -39.29 10.85 29.10
N LEU A 193 -39.26 9.85 29.98
CA LEU A 193 -39.53 10.01 31.41
C LEU A 193 -38.28 9.67 32.22
N ASP A 194 -38.06 10.36 33.34
CA ASP A 194 -36.97 10.06 34.27
C ASP A 194 -37.11 8.66 34.91
N THR A 195 -38.31 8.07 34.83
CA THR A 195 -38.62 6.71 35.29
C THR A 195 -38.42 5.65 34.20
N ASP A 196 -37.95 6.03 33.01
CA ASP A 196 -37.70 5.08 31.94
C ASP A 196 -36.64 4.06 32.35
N LYS A 197 -36.89 2.79 31.99
CA LYS A 197 -36.00 1.70 32.30
C LYS A 197 -34.72 1.82 31.47
N VAL A 198 -33.58 1.72 32.13
CA VAL A 198 -32.27 1.69 31.48
C VAL A 198 -32.02 0.31 30.90
N ASP A 199 -31.95 0.22 29.57
CA ASP A 199 -31.59 -1.00 28.88
C ASP A 199 -30.07 -1.02 28.63
N LEU A 200 -29.37 -1.91 29.34
CA LEU A 200 -27.94 -2.14 29.18
C LEU A 200 -27.68 -3.13 28.03
N VAL A 201 -27.08 -2.65 26.95
CA VAL A 201 -26.71 -3.47 25.80
C VAL A 201 -25.20 -3.72 25.82
N LYS A 202 -24.80 -4.99 25.93
CA LYS A 202 -23.40 -5.41 25.78
C LYS A 202 -23.06 -5.57 24.29
N PHE A 203 -21.92 -5.05 23.86
CA PHE A 203 -21.44 -5.19 22.49
C PHE A 203 -19.92 -5.39 22.45
N PRO A 204 -19.41 -6.18 21.50
CA PRO A 204 -17.99 -6.49 21.41
C PRO A 204 -17.18 -5.32 20.82
N VAL A 205 -16.01 -5.07 21.40
CA VAL A 205 -15.02 -4.08 20.94
C VAL A 205 -13.67 -4.74 20.71
N VAL A 206 -12.91 -4.28 19.72
CA VAL A 206 -11.51 -4.64 19.50
C VAL A 206 -10.61 -3.66 20.27
N LYS A 207 -9.63 -4.18 21.00
CA LYS A 207 -8.59 -3.42 21.72
C LYS A 207 -7.20 -3.99 21.39
N GLU A 208 -6.15 -3.24 21.74
CA GLU A 208 -4.75 -3.71 21.71
C GLU A 208 -4.36 -4.33 20.36
N ALA A 209 -4.84 -3.72 19.28
CA ALA A 209 -4.64 -4.19 17.92
C ALA A 209 -3.87 -3.15 17.12
N LYS A 210 -2.81 -3.61 16.47
CA LYS A 210 -2.04 -2.86 15.48
C LYS A 210 -2.41 -3.39 14.11
N PHE A 211 -2.82 -2.51 13.21
CA PHE A 211 -3.19 -2.85 11.85
C PHE A 211 -2.16 -2.27 10.87
N LYS A 212 -1.97 -2.97 9.75
CA LYS A 212 -1.26 -2.46 8.59
C LYS A 212 -2.28 -2.18 7.50
N ILE A 213 -2.67 -0.91 7.35
CA ILE A 213 -3.56 -0.47 6.28
C ILE A 213 -2.71 -0.27 5.02
N THR A 214 -3.06 -0.98 3.94
CA THR A 214 -2.31 -0.90 2.67
C THR A 214 -3.18 -0.29 1.58
N ILE A 215 -2.64 0.72 0.89
CA ILE A 215 -3.22 1.30 -0.31
C ILE A 215 -2.26 1.15 -1.49
N GLY A 216 -2.81 0.91 -2.68
CA GLY A 216 -2.07 0.81 -3.94
C GLY A 216 -2.48 1.93 -4.89
N ILE A 217 -1.54 2.74 -5.34
CA ILE A 217 -1.74 3.80 -6.31
C ILE A 217 -1.36 3.29 -7.70
N GLU A 218 -2.27 3.31 -8.67
CA GLU A 218 -2.00 2.83 -10.02
C GLU A 218 -0.88 3.65 -10.68
N ARG A 219 0.21 3.00 -11.12
CA ARG A 219 1.38 3.65 -11.70
C ARG A 219 1.11 4.39 -13.02
N ASN A 220 0.01 4.05 -13.69
CA ASN A 220 -0.42 4.68 -14.95
C ASN A 220 -1.25 5.96 -14.75
N ILE A 221 -1.50 6.37 -13.51
CA ILE A 221 -1.73 7.80 -13.24
C ILE A 221 -0.46 8.52 -13.72
N ASP A 222 -0.56 9.76 -14.18
CA ASP A 222 0.55 10.63 -14.63
C ASP A 222 1.59 10.97 -13.52
N ILE A 223 1.82 10.03 -12.59
CA ILE A 223 2.90 9.84 -11.61
C ILE A 223 4.30 10.01 -12.25
N MET A 224 4.36 9.91 -13.58
CA MET A 224 5.58 10.01 -14.38
C MET A 224 6.02 11.45 -14.69
N LYS A 225 5.24 12.48 -14.29
CA LYS A 225 5.68 13.89 -14.27
C LYS A 225 6.10 14.24 -12.84
N ARG A 226 7.41 14.39 -12.65
CA ARG A 226 8.16 14.38 -11.36
C ARG A 226 7.56 15.20 -10.20
N GLU A 227 6.82 16.29 -10.46
CA GLU A 227 6.28 17.18 -9.41
C GLU A 227 4.83 16.83 -8.99
N CYS A 228 3.93 16.52 -9.93
CA CYS A 228 2.52 16.19 -9.62
C CYS A 228 2.35 14.87 -8.84
N SER A 229 3.31 13.96 -8.94
CA SER A 229 3.22 12.63 -8.31
C SER A 229 3.41 12.66 -6.80
N TYR A 230 4.42 13.41 -6.34
CA TYR A 230 4.69 13.53 -4.91
C TYR A 230 3.52 14.24 -4.22
N GLU A 231 2.99 15.30 -4.85
CA GLU A 231 1.87 16.04 -4.32
C GLU A 231 0.63 15.15 -4.14
N PHE A 232 0.32 14.27 -5.11
CA PHE A 232 -0.82 13.37 -5.00
C PHE A 232 -0.63 12.30 -3.93
N ALA A 233 0.53 11.65 -3.88
CA ALA A 233 0.82 10.63 -2.87
C ALA A 233 0.89 11.24 -1.46
N TYR A 234 1.49 12.43 -1.32
CA TYR A 234 1.53 13.18 -0.06
C TYR A 234 0.13 13.62 0.37
N PHE A 235 -0.70 14.09 -0.56
CA PHE A 235 -2.10 14.41 -0.30
C PHE A 235 -2.85 13.17 0.22
N LEU A 236 -2.67 12.00 -0.39
CA LEU A 236 -3.25 10.75 0.08
C LEU A 236 -2.79 10.40 1.50
N VAL A 237 -1.48 10.41 1.73
CA VAL A 237 -0.88 10.07 3.04
C VAL A 237 -1.35 11.01 4.13
N LYS A 238 -1.30 12.32 3.88
CA LYS A 238 -1.77 13.33 4.82
C LYS A 238 -3.24 13.09 5.18
N ASN A 239 -4.12 13.11 4.19
CA ASN A 239 -5.55 13.10 4.47
C ASN A 239 -6.04 11.75 5.01
N LEU A 240 -5.44 10.63 4.60
CA LEU A 240 -5.82 9.33 5.18
C LEU A 240 -5.32 9.21 6.62
N SER A 241 -4.15 9.76 6.95
CA SER A 241 -3.67 9.82 8.34
C SER A 241 -4.62 10.67 9.17
N ASP A 242 -4.94 11.87 8.70
CA ASP A 242 -5.87 12.78 9.38
C ASP A 242 -7.26 12.13 9.55
N ALA A 243 -7.77 11.40 8.55
CA ALA A 243 -9.03 10.66 8.66
C ALA A 243 -9.01 9.60 9.78
N LEU A 244 -7.90 8.86 9.90
CA LEU A 244 -7.74 7.82 10.93
C LEU A 244 -7.55 8.41 12.34
N GLU A 245 -6.93 9.58 12.45
CA GLU A 245 -6.61 10.25 13.71
C GLU A 245 -7.73 11.18 14.21
N LEU A 246 -8.51 11.80 13.32
CA LEU A 246 -9.47 12.86 13.66
C LEU A 246 -10.93 12.45 13.48
N GLN A 247 -11.23 11.57 12.52
CA GLN A 247 -12.59 11.09 12.27
C GLN A 247 -12.84 9.69 12.83
N GLY A 248 -11.80 8.85 12.85
CA GLY A 248 -11.89 7.47 13.29
C GLY A 248 -12.59 6.55 12.28
N LEU A 249 -12.38 5.25 12.43
CA LEU A 249 -12.91 4.20 11.57
C LEU A 249 -13.80 3.25 12.35
N GLY A 250 -14.95 2.93 11.76
CA GLY A 250 -15.91 1.99 12.33
C GLY A 250 -17.12 2.69 12.93
N ALA A 251 -17.79 2.03 13.87
CA ALA A 251 -18.98 2.54 14.54
C ALA A 251 -18.61 3.35 15.79
N LYS A 252 -19.50 4.28 16.17
CA LYS A 252 -19.43 5.05 17.43
C LYS A 252 -18.21 5.98 17.52
N THR A 253 -17.75 6.48 16.38
CA THR A 253 -16.68 7.48 16.32
C THR A 253 -17.03 8.77 17.07
N SER A 254 -18.28 9.23 17.03
CA SER A 254 -18.73 10.42 17.78
C SER A 254 -18.54 10.35 19.30
N VAL A 255 -18.36 9.16 19.86
CA VAL A 255 -18.10 8.93 21.30
C VAL A 255 -16.71 8.34 21.55
N GLY A 256 -15.78 8.51 20.59
CA GLY A 256 -14.35 8.21 20.78
C GLY A 256 -13.88 6.81 20.39
N TYR A 257 -14.70 6.01 19.69
CA TYR A 257 -14.31 4.66 19.25
C TYR A 257 -13.66 4.70 17.86
N GLY A 258 -12.69 3.83 17.62
CA GLY A 258 -12.11 3.62 16.29
C GLY A 258 -11.07 4.65 15.86
N TYR A 259 -10.50 5.39 16.81
CA TYR A 259 -9.39 6.31 16.54
C TYR A 259 -8.06 5.57 16.56
N PHE A 260 -7.14 6.01 15.70
CA PHE A 260 -5.83 5.41 15.57
C PHE A 260 -4.71 6.40 15.87
N ASN A 261 -3.57 5.86 16.26
CA ASN A 261 -2.30 6.56 16.25
C ASN A 261 -1.54 6.12 14.98
N VAL A 262 -1.24 7.07 14.10
CA VAL A 262 -0.54 6.81 12.83
C VAL A 262 0.88 7.36 12.97
N GLY A 263 1.90 6.54 12.65
CA GLY A 263 3.31 6.96 12.59
C GLY A 263 3.58 7.90 11.40
N ARG A 264 2.98 9.09 11.41
CA ARG A 264 2.93 10.00 10.26
C ARG A 264 4.31 10.46 9.81
N VAL A 265 5.20 10.78 10.76
CA VAL A 265 6.55 11.26 10.46
C VAL A 265 7.37 10.15 9.80
N GLU A 266 7.30 8.93 10.30
CA GLU A 266 7.96 7.78 9.69
C GLU A 266 7.41 7.50 8.28
N LEU A 267 6.09 7.63 8.11
CA LEU A 267 5.40 7.38 6.85
C LEU A 267 5.79 8.40 5.76
N GLU A 268 5.77 9.69 6.08
CA GLU A 268 6.15 10.75 5.14
C GLU A 268 7.63 10.62 4.71
N ASN A 269 8.52 10.28 5.65
CA ASN A 269 9.93 10.03 5.35
C ASN A 269 10.13 8.80 4.44
N THR A 270 9.38 7.73 4.68
CA THR A 270 9.42 6.50 3.87
C THR A 270 8.89 6.79 2.46
N LEU A 271 7.76 7.48 2.36
CA LEU A 271 7.18 7.89 1.08
C LEU A 271 8.18 8.69 0.23
N ARG A 272 8.88 9.65 0.83
CA ARG A 272 9.87 10.47 0.14
C ARG A 272 11.00 9.62 -0.44
N LYS A 273 11.53 8.68 0.34
CA LYS A 273 12.60 7.75 -0.09
C LYS A 273 12.14 6.83 -1.21
N ASP A 274 10.93 6.27 -1.09
CA ASP A 274 10.39 5.34 -2.08
C ASP A 274 10.17 6.00 -3.43
N ILE A 275 9.64 7.23 -3.43
CA ILE A 275 9.44 8.01 -4.66
C ILE A 275 10.79 8.33 -5.33
N GLU A 276 11.79 8.77 -4.56
CA GLU A 276 13.14 9.03 -5.08
C GLU A 276 13.77 7.76 -5.70
N MET A 277 13.59 6.60 -5.05
CA MET A 277 14.08 5.32 -5.55
C MET A 277 13.37 4.90 -6.85
N LEU A 278 12.05 5.06 -6.92
CA LEU A 278 11.28 4.74 -8.13
C LEU A 278 11.67 5.61 -9.32
N ALA A 279 11.88 6.90 -9.11
CA ALA A 279 12.33 7.80 -10.16
C ALA A 279 13.68 7.35 -10.77
N LYS A 280 14.62 6.91 -9.91
CA LYS A 280 15.91 6.35 -10.34
C LYS A 280 15.74 5.05 -11.12
N LEU A 281 14.85 4.16 -10.68
CA LEU A 281 14.59 2.88 -11.35
C LEU A 281 13.96 3.08 -12.74
N GLU A 282 13.04 4.01 -12.89
CA GLU A 282 12.44 4.32 -14.18
C GLU A 282 13.41 4.96 -15.16
N GLU A 283 14.26 5.87 -14.67
CA GLU A 283 15.33 6.44 -15.48
C GLU A 283 16.28 5.35 -15.98
N LYS A 284 16.65 4.43 -15.10
CA LYS A 284 17.44 3.24 -15.48
C LYS A 284 16.71 2.39 -16.52
N LYS A 285 15.42 2.07 -16.34
CA LYS A 285 14.63 1.30 -17.33
C LYS A 285 14.54 2.01 -18.69
N LYS A 286 14.39 3.34 -18.71
CA LYS A 286 14.37 4.13 -19.96
C LYS A 286 15.71 4.04 -20.67
N ILE A 287 16.81 4.16 -19.92
CA ILE A 287 18.16 3.97 -20.46
C ILE A 287 18.31 2.54 -20.98
N ASP A 288 18.02 1.51 -20.19
CA ASP A 288 18.15 0.10 -20.61
C ASP A 288 17.34 -0.19 -21.88
N LYS A 289 16.15 0.41 -22.03
CA LYS A 289 15.33 0.28 -23.26
C LYS A 289 15.95 1.00 -24.46
N LEU A 290 16.50 2.20 -24.27
CA LEU A 290 17.23 2.91 -25.33
C LEU A 290 18.47 2.14 -25.77
N MET A 291 19.18 1.55 -24.81
CA MET A 291 20.40 0.78 -25.05
C MET A 291 20.12 -0.60 -25.70
N LYS A 292 18.87 -1.06 -25.65
CA LYS A 292 18.45 -2.35 -26.24
C LYS A 292 18.37 -2.20 -27.76
N GLY A 293 19.43 -2.63 -28.45
CA GLY A 293 19.57 -2.53 -29.91
C GLY A 293 20.68 -1.58 -30.36
N MET A 294 21.32 -0.86 -29.42
CA MET A 294 22.53 -0.08 -29.68
C MET A 294 23.77 -0.97 -29.68
N THR A 295 24.73 -0.68 -30.57
CA THR A 295 26.06 -1.29 -30.51
C THR A 295 26.86 -0.75 -29.33
N GLU A 296 27.93 -1.44 -28.89
CA GLU A 296 28.76 -0.97 -27.78
C GLU A 296 29.31 0.45 -28.03
N LEU A 297 29.68 0.76 -29.28
CA LEU A 297 30.09 2.10 -29.68
C LEU A 297 28.98 3.15 -29.46
N GLU A 298 27.74 2.83 -29.81
CA GLU A 298 26.60 3.75 -29.66
C GLU A 298 26.27 4.00 -28.19
N LYS A 299 26.45 2.98 -27.34
CA LYS A 299 26.31 3.09 -25.89
C LYS A 299 27.38 4.02 -25.29
N ASP A 300 28.63 3.86 -25.71
CA ASP A 300 29.73 4.71 -25.24
C ASP A 300 29.52 6.18 -25.64
N ILE A 301 29.11 6.42 -26.89
CA ILE A 301 28.77 7.76 -27.38
C ILE A 301 27.64 8.37 -26.53
N TYR A 302 26.59 7.61 -26.22
CA TYR A 302 25.47 8.08 -25.40
C TYR A 302 25.92 8.53 -24.00
N TYR A 303 26.75 7.73 -23.31
CA TYR A 303 27.25 8.09 -21.97
C TYR A 303 28.14 9.33 -22.00
N ILE A 304 29.02 9.44 -23.01
CA ILE A 304 29.89 10.59 -23.20
C ILE A 304 29.08 11.87 -23.44
N GLU A 305 27.97 11.78 -24.17
CA GLU A 305 27.11 12.94 -24.41
C GLU A 305 26.51 13.53 -23.12
N LYS A 306 26.25 12.68 -22.11
CA LYS A 306 25.68 13.04 -20.81
C LYS A 306 26.67 13.65 -19.83
N ILE A 307 27.97 13.65 -20.13
CA ILE A 307 28.99 14.29 -19.30
C ILE A 307 28.81 15.82 -19.35
N ASN A 308 28.59 16.45 -18.19
CA ASN A 308 28.42 17.90 -18.08
C ASN A 308 29.76 18.66 -18.15
N GLY A 309 30.86 18.06 -17.68
CA GLY A 309 32.19 18.67 -17.69
C GLY A 309 32.81 18.71 -19.09
N LYS A 310 33.12 19.92 -19.61
CA LYS A 310 33.74 20.07 -20.95
C LYS A 310 35.08 19.36 -21.09
N LEU A 311 35.92 19.39 -20.05
CA LEU A 311 37.24 18.75 -20.03
C LEU A 311 37.13 17.22 -20.03
N GLU A 312 36.32 16.68 -19.10
CA GLU A 312 36.04 15.25 -18.95
C GLU A 312 35.42 14.68 -20.23
N LYS A 313 34.45 15.39 -20.81
CA LYS A 313 33.82 15.00 -22.07
C LYS A 313 34.83 14.96 -23.22
N ASN A 314 35.69 15.96 -23.34
CA ASN A 314 36.74 15.96 -24.36
C ASN A 314 37.72 14.78 -24.16
N GLN A 315 38.14 14.52 -22.92
CA GLN A 315 39.03 13.40 -22.62
C GLN A 315 38.40 12.05 -23.00
N ALA A 316 37.15 11.81 -22.58
CA ALA A 316 36.43 10.57 -22.89
C ALA A 316 36.25 10.35 -24.40
N ILE A 317 35.92 11.41 -25.16
CA ILE A 317 35.81 11.35 -26.62
C ILE A 317 37.16 10.95 -27.26
N MET A 318 38.24 11.57 -26.78
CA MET A 318 39.58 11.32 -27.32
C MET A 318 40.05 9.90 -26.99
N GLU A 319 39.78 9.40 -25.79
CA GLU A 319 40.09 8.03 -25.37
C GLU A 319 39.29 7.01 -26.20
N LEU A 320 37.98 7.21 -26.33
CA LEU A 320 37.10 6.35 -27.14
C LEU A 320 37.62 6.24 -28.58
N PHE A 321 38.00 7.37 -29.19
CA PHE A 321 38.53 7.37 -30.55
C PHE A 321 39.84 6.60 -30.66
N ASN A 322 40.83 6.86 -29.81
CA ASN A 322 42.15 6.24 -29.97
C ASN A 322 42.12 4.73 -29.70
N GLN A 323 41.25 4.26 -28.79
CA GLN A 323 41.15 2.84 -28.44
C GLN A 323 40.42 2.04 -29.53
N ASN A 324 39.39 2.61 -30.14
CA ASN A 324 38.48 1.84 -30.99
C ASN A 324 38.66 2.06 -32.49
N ILE A 325 39.26 3.18 -32.92
CA ILE A 325 39.34 3.51 -34.36
C ILE A 325 40.11 2.47 -35.17
N ASP A 326 41.06 1.73 -34.60
CA ASP A 326 41.85 0.74 -35.33
C ASP A 326 41.33 -0.70 -35.16
N ILE A 327 40.28 -0.90 -34.34
CA ILE A 327 39.73 -2.21 -33.97
C ILE A 327 38.31 -2.43 -34.54
N LEU A 328 37.51 -1.37 -34.65
CA LEU A 328 36.13 -1.43 -35.11
C LEU A 328 36.01 -1.80 -36.61
N GLY A 329 34.91 -2.47 -36.96
CA GLY A 329 34.54 -2.72 -38.36
C GLY A 329 34.18 -1.44 -39.13
N ASP A 330 34.21 -1.48 -40.47
CA ASP A 330 34.14 -0.29 -41.33
C ASP A 330 32.92 0.63 -41.09
N GLU A 331 31.73 0.06 -40.88
CA GLU A 331 30.49 0.81 -40.58
C GLU A 331 30.60 1.60 -39.27
N GLU A 332 31.07 0.96 -38.19
CA GLU A 332 31.22 1.57 -36.86
C GLU A 332 32.38 2.56 -36.83
N ARG A 333 33.47 2.25 -37.54
CA ARG A 333 34.62 3.13 -37.72
C ARG A 333 34.22 4.46 -38.36
N LYS A 334 33.40 4.40 -39.42
CA LYS A 334 32.85 5.59 -40.09
C LYS A 334 31.89 6.37 -39.17
N LYS A 335 31.06 5.69 -38.36
CA LYS A 335 30.20 6.35 -37.35
C LYS A 335 31.01 7.11 -36.31
N LEU A 336 32.01 6.48 -35.71
CA LEU A 336 32.89 7.09 -34.69
C LEU A 336 33.67 8.29 -35.26
N ALA A 337 34.19 8.16 -36.48
CA ALA A 337 34.90 9.24 -37.17
C ALA A 337 33.99 10.46 -37.45
N LYS A 338 32.73 10.23 -37.88
CA LYS A 338 31.74 11.30 -38.05
C LYS A 338 31.41 12.00 -36.73
N TYR A 339 31.26 11.22 -35.64
CA TYR A 339 30.97 11.76 -34.31
C TYR A 339 32.10 12.68 -33.82
N LEU A 340 33.36 12.24 -33.90
CA LEU A 340 34.52 13.05 -33.52
C LEU A 340 34.64 14.31 -34.39
N MET A 341 34.47 14.18 -35.71
CA MET A 341 34.49 15.33 -36.62
C MET A 341 33.46 16.39 -36.22
N LYS A 342 32.22 15.97 -35.93
CA LYS A 342 31.15 16.88 -35.50
C LYS A 342 31.53 17.59 -34.20
N TYR A 343 31.97 16.85 -33.19
CA TYR A 343 32.38 17.43 -31.90
C TYR A 343 33.52 18.45 -32.06
N LEU A 344 34.51 18.16 -32.90
CA LEU A 344 35.63 19.08 -33.16
C LEU A 344 35.17 20.34 -33.91
N LYS A 345 34.23 20.22 -34.86
CA LYS A 345 33.65 21.38 -35.55
C LYS A 345 32.87 22.26 -34.58
N ASP A 346 32.00 21.68 -33.76
CA ASP A 346 31.17 22.40 -32.80
C ASP A 346 32.01 23.17 -31.76
N ASN A 347 33.23 22.70 -31.46
CA ASN A 347 34.16 23.35 -30.54
C ASN A 347 35.25 24.19 -31.24
N ASN A 348 35.14 24.47 -32.55
CA ASN A 348 36.13 25.21 -33.34
C ASN A 348 37.56 24.61 -33.33
N LYS A 349 37.67 23.29 -33.15
CA LYS A 349 38.94 22.54 -33.11
C LYS A 349 39.22 21.73 -34.37
N TRP A 350 38.34 21.78 -35.38
CA TRP A 350 38.54 21.11 -36.66
C TRP A 350 39.47 21.91 -37.58
N LYS A 351 40.76 21.96 -37.26
CA LYS A 351 41.80 22.66 -38.03
C LYS A 351 43.13 21.90 -37.98
N CYS A 352 43.82 21.80 -39.11
CA CYS A 352 45.15 21.19 -39.20
C CYS A 352 46.22 22.26 -39.36
N GLY A 353 47.05 22.46 -38.32
CA GLY A 353 48.17 23.40 -38.40
C GLY A 353 49.40 22.82 -39.11
N LYS A 354 50.37 23.69 -39.44
CA LYS A 354 51.62 23.31 -40.14
C LYS A 354 52.51 22.29 -39.41
N LYS A 355 52.31 22.09 -38.09
CA LYS A 355 53.08 21.15 -37.26
C LYS A 355 52.29 19.86 -37.01
N VAL A 356 52.90 18.72 -37.31
CA VAL A 356 52.32 17.38 -37.03
C VAL A 356 52.33 17.12 -35.53
N ASN A 357 51.19 17.31 -34.87
CA ASN A 357 50.98 17.01 -33.45
C ASN A 357 49.96 15.86 -33.26
N LYS A 358 49.65 15.49 -32.01
CA LYS A 358 48.69 14.40 -31.72
C LYS A 358 47.29 14.67 -32.31
N ASP A 359 46.86 15.92 -32.32
CA ASP A 359 45.55 16.31 -32.85
C ASP A 359 45.52 16.27 -34.38
N TYR A 360 46.61 16.66 -35.05
CA TYR A 360 46.79 16.51 -36.49
C TYR A 360 46.65 15.05 -36.91
N LYS A 361 47.34 14.12 -36.23
CA LYS A 361 47.27 12.69 -36.53
C LYS A 361 45.86 12.11 -36.34
N ARG A 362 45.09 12.63 -35.38
CA ARG A 362 43.68 12.22 -35.19
C ARG A 362 42.80 12.73 -36.33
N ILE A 363 42.93 14.00 -36.72
CA ILE A 363 42.15 14.58 -37.82
C ILE A 363 42.49 13.87 -39.14
N GLU A 364 43.77 13.59 -39.39
CA GLU A 364 44.23 12.80 -40.53
C GLU A 364 43.60 11.39 -40.55
N LYS A 365 43.60 10.68 -39.42
CA LYS A 365 42.91 9.38 -39.30
C LYS A 365 41.41 9.49 -39.58
N VAL A 366 40.73 10.54 -39.10
CA VAL A 366 39.31 10.78 -39.39
C VAL A 366 39.08 11.03 -40.87
N CYS A 367 39.91 11.87 -41.50
CA CYS A 367 39.85 12.17 -42.93
C CYS A 367 40.06 10.91 -43.79
N ASN A 368 41.03 10.07 -43.43
CA ASN A 368 41.30 8.81 -44.14
C ASN A 368 40.13 7.81 -44.01
N VAL A 369 39.50 7.71 -42.84
CA VAL A 369 38.34 6.81 -42.62
C VAL A 369 37.09 7.30 -43.36
N LEU A 370 36.93 8.61 -43.51
CA LEU A 370 35.77 9.22 -44.15
C LEU A 370 35.98 9.53 -45.65
N GLU A 371 37.19 9.30 -46.18
CA GLU A 371 37.58 9.62 -47.56
C GLU A 371 37.34 11.11 -47.91
N ILE A 372 37.73 12.01 -47.00
CA ILE A 372 37.58 13.47 -47.17
C ILE A 372 38.93 14.18 -47.08
N ASP A 373 39.02 15.36 -47.70
CA ASP A 373 40.23 16.18 -47.64
C ASP A 373 40.51 16.74 -46.24
N LEU A 374 41.80 16.96 -45.95
CA LEU A 374 42.25 17.61 -44.72
C LEU A 374 41.72 19.06 -44.65
N PRO A 375 41.21 19.50 -43.48
CA PRO A 375 40.76 20.87 -43.32
C PRO A 375 41.95 21.84 -43.41
N THR A 376 41.90 22.74 -44.38
CA THR A 376 42.90 23.80 -44.58
C THR A 376 42.76 24.90 -43.52
N GLU A 377 43.90 25.43 -43.04
CA GLU A 377 43.93 26.62 -42.18
C GLU A 377 43.28 27.80 -42.91
N LYS A 378 42.12 28.25 -42.42
CA LYS A 378 41.70 29.66 -42.51
C LYS A 378 41.85 30.32 -41.15
#